data_AF-A0A1U8L2H4-F1
#
_entry.id   AF-A0A1U8L2H4-F1
#
_cell.length_a   1.000
_cell.length_b   1.000
_cell.length_c   1.000
_cell.angle_alpha   90.00
_cell.angle_beta   90.00
_cell.angle_gamma   90.00
#
_symmetry.space_group_name_H-M   'P 1'
#
loop_
_entity.id
_entity.type
_entity.pdbx_description
1 polymer ?
#
loop_
_entity_poly.entity_id
_entity_poly.type
_entity_poly.pdbx_seq_one_letter_code
_entity_poly.pdbx_strand_id
1 'polypeptide(L)'
;MIINFYPIVGHSGELIGRAVEKCLLEWGLKKILTITVDNASSNDLVIKYLKQIVNLWDGSVFNVEFLHMRCAAHILNLVVKDGLKDVDVSIMRVRVAMKFVRPSPARLQKFKYYVEEENIKCKGLVCLDIETRWNSTYSMLKSALVFRKAFKNMKTKYIPYTKELRQVGSASDDEDWDKVACFLPFLEIFYETTLRFSISRYVTNNTFVEEIYVSGIQLTVMLIT
;
A
#
# COMPACT_ATOMS: atom_id res chain seq x y z
N MET A 1 12.29 -18.43 -3.18
CA MET A 1 11.82 -19.83 -3.32
C MET A 1 10.37 -19.87 -2.89
N ILE A 2 9.48 -20.42 -3.72
CA ILE A 2 8.09 -20.68 -3.35
C ILE A 2 7.98 -22.19 -3.14
N ILE A 3 7.47 -22.61 -1.98
CA ILE A 3 7.38 -24.04 -1.64
C ILE A 3 5.99 -24.62 -1.90
N ASN A 4 4.91 -23.84 -1.81
CA ASN A 4 3.56 -24.34 -2.07
C ASN A 4 2.53 -23.22 -2.32
N PHE A 5 1.44 -23.56 -3.00
CA PHE A 5 0.19 -22.82 -3.01
C PHE A 5 -0.93 -23.77 -2.58
N TYR A 6 -1.55 -23.51 -1.43
CA TYR A 6 -2.49 -24.45 -0.82
C TYR A 6 -3.90 -23.84 -0.72
N PRO A 7 -4.93 -24.43 -1.37
CA PRO A 7 -6.30 -23.97 -1.19
C PRO A 7 -6.83 -24.41 0.18
N ILE A 8 -7.39 -23.48 0.95
CA ILE A 8 -7.95 -23.75 2.28
C ILE A 8 -9.45 -23.53 2.24
N VAL A 9 -10.22 -24.55 2.67
CA VAL A 9 -11.68 -24.50 2.75
C VAL A 9 -12.08 -23.93 4.12
N GLY A 10 -11.78 -22.63 4.34
CA GLY A 10 -12.11 -21.91 5.56
C GLY A 10 -10.99 -20.99 6.06
N HIS A 11 -11.35 -19.98 6.86
CA HIS A 11 -10.42 -18.97 7.39
C HIS A 11 -10.14 -19.12 8.90
N SER A 12 -10.42 -20.29 9.50
CA SER A 12 -10.06 -20.51 10.91
C SER A 12 -8.53 -20.69 11.04
N GLY A 13 -7.96 -20.11 12.11
CA GLY A 13 -6.51 -20.19 12.34
C GLY A 13 -5.99 -21.62 12.51
N GLU A 14 -6.81 -22.54 13.04
CA GLU A 14 -6.42 -23.95 13.17
C GLU A 14 -6.32 -24.66 11.82
N LEU A 15 -7.25 -24.42 10.89
CA LEU A 15 -7.20 -25.03 9.56
C LEU A 15 -5.98 -24.54 8.77
N ILE A 16 -5.68 -23.24 8.88
CA ILE A 16 -4.49 -22.64 8.28
C ILE A 16 -3.22 -23.22 8.94
N GLY A 17 -3.18 -23.35 10.26
CA GLY A 17 -2.07 -23.96 11.00
C GLY A 17 -1.77 -25.39 10.56
N ARG A 18 -2.81 -26.22 10.40
CA ARG A 18 -2.69 -27.60 9.88
C ARG A 18 -2.17 -27.64 8.45
N ALA A 19 -2.62 -26.73 7.59
CA ALA A 19 -2.15 -26.64 6.21
C ALA A 19 -0.65 -26.26 6.16
N VAL A 20 -0.23 -25.30 6.99
CA VAL A 20 1.19 -24.90 7.11
C VAL A 20 2.02 -26.06 7.65
N GLU A 21 1.59 -26.72 8.72
CA GLU A 21 2.24 -27.91 9.28
C GLU A 21 2.46 -28.99 8.22
N LYS A 22 1.39 -29.37 7.51
CA LYS A 22 1.46 -30.37 6.45
C LYS A 22 2.48 -30.00 5.39
N CYS A 23 2.46 -28.74 4.93
CA CYS A 23 3.41 -28.24 3.95
C CYS A 23 4.87 -28.32 4.45
N LEU A 24 5.12 -27.96 5.71
CA LEU A 24 6.47 -28.03 6.29
C LEU A 24 6.98 -29.47 6.38
N LEU A 25 6.12 -30.40 6.80
CA LEU A 25 6.46 -31.82 6.91
C LEU A 25 6.71 -32.48 5.55
N GLU A 26 5.88 -32.18 4.54
CA GLU A 26 6.05 -32.69 3.17
C GLU A 26 7.39 -32.26 2.56
N TRP A 27 7.87 -31.07 2.92
CA TRP A 27 9.17 -30.54 2.50
C TRP A 27 10.33 -30.94 3.43
N GLY A 28 10.07 -31.71 4.49
CA GLY A 28 11.09 -32.12 5.47
C GLY A 28 11.62 -30.98 6.35
N LEU A 29 10.92 -29.84 6.41
CA LEU A 29 11.33 -28.64 7.14
C LEU A 29 10.90 -28.71 8.61
N LYS A 30 11.69 -29.41 9.43
CA LYS A 30 11.41 -29.56 10.88
C LYS A 30 12.10 -28.53 11.79
N LYS A 31 13.17 -27.88 11.29
CA LYS A 31 13.93 -26.87 12.04
C LYS A 31 13.49 -25.46 11.64
N ILE A 32 12.46 -24.95 12.28
CA ILE A 32 11.89 -23.63 11.99
C ILE A 32 12.28 -22.65 13.08
N LEU A 33 12.96 -21.57 12.69
CA LEU A 33 13.29 -20.47 13.60
C LEU A 33 12.11 -19.49 13.72
N THR A 34 11.57 -19.04 12.58
CA THR A 34 10.58 -17.96 12.52
C THR A 34 9.63 -18.16 11.35
N ILE A 35 8.38 -17.77 11.55
CA ILE A 35 7.31 -17.68 10.56
C ILE A 35 6.82 -16.24 10.53
N THR A 36 6.86 -15.63 9.35
CA THR A 36 6.38 -14.26 9.13
C THR A 36 4.99 -14.26 8.53
N VAL A 37 4.03 -13.64 9.21
CA VAL A 37 2.63 -13.53 8.79
C VAL A 37 2.16 -12.08 8.86
N ASP A 38 1.09 -11.73 8.14
CA ASP A 38 0.50 -10.39 8.24
C ASP A 38 -0.16 -10.16 9.61
N ASN A 39 -0.51 -8.90 9.91
CA ASN A 39 -0.96 -8.51 11.25
C ASN A 39 -2.45 -8.79 11.51
N ALA A 40 -2.95 -9.93 11.05
CA ALA A 40 -4.34 -10.35 11.25
C ALA A 40 -4.48 -11.19 12.53
N SER A 41 -5.54 -10.96 13.31
CA SER A 41 -5.80 -11.69 14.56
C SER A 41 -5.96 -13.20 14.36
N SER A 42 -6.45 -13.64 13.19
CA SER A 42 -6.52 -15.06 12.83
C SER A 42 -5.15 -15.75 12.85
N ASN A 43 -4.08 -15.01 12.57
CA ASN A 43 -2.72 -15.55 12.54
C ASN A 43 -2.17 -15.81 13.95
N ASP A 44 -2.65 -15.10 14.97
CA ASP A 44 -2.26 -15.40 16.36
C ASP A 44 -2.70 -16.83 16.74
N LEU A 45 -3.85 -17.30 16.25
CA LEU A 45 -4.31 -18.68 16.41
C LEU A 45 -3.47 -19.68 15.60
N VAL A 46 -3.10 -19.34 14.37
CA VAL A 46 -2.19 -20.15 13.52
C VAL A 46 -0.87 -20.37 14.25
N ILE A 47 -0.27 -19.29 14.74
CA ILE A 47 1.00 -19.32 15.45
C ILE A 47 0.89 -20.09 16.76
N LYS A 48 -0.20 -19.92 17.52
CA LYS A 48 -0.43 -20.69 18.74
C LYS A 48 -0.46 -22.20 18.46
N TYR A 49 -1.18 -22.61 17.42
CA TYR A 49 -1.20 -24.00 16.96
C TYR A 49 0.21 -24.47 16.56
N LEU A 50 0.90 -23.71 15.72
CA LEU A 50 2.24 -24.07 15.23
C LEU A 50 3.28 -24.13 16.33
N LYS A 51 3.22 -23.26 17.35
CA LYS A 51 4.10 -23.35 18.52
C LYS A 51 3.94 -24.67 19.27
N GLN A 52 2.70 -25.14 19.42
CA GLN A 52 2.44 -26.42 20.11
C GLN A 52 3.00 -27.61 19.32
N ILE A 53 2.74 -27.67 18.00
CA ILE A 53 3.17 -28.82 17.19
C ILE A 53 4.69 -28.80 16.89
N VAL A 54 5.27 -27.64 16.58
CA VAL A 54 6.70 -27.53 16.23
C VAL A 54 7.58 -27.81 17.45
N ASN A 55 7.11 -27.47 18.65
CA ASN A 55 7.85 -27.77 19.88
C ASN A 55 7.93 -29.28 20.19
N LEU A 56 7.06 -30.10 19.58
CA LEU A 56 7.08 -31.56 19.69
C LEU A 56 7.99 -32.21 18.64
N TRP A 57 8.48 -31.46 17.64
CA TRP A 57 9.33 -31.99 16.60
C TRP A 57 10.77 -32.14 17.08
N ASP A 58 11.41 -33.22 16.62
CA ASP A 58 12.85 -33.39 16.77
C ASP A 58 13.58 -32.32 15.94
N GLY A 59 14.28 -31.41 16.63
CA GLY A 59 14.93 -30.24 16.02
C GLY A 59 14.22 -28.89 16.22
N SER A 60 13.30 -28.77 17.18
CA SER A 60 12.78 -27.46 17.59
C SER A 60 13.92 -26.50 17.96
N VAL A 61 13.79 -25.24 17.56
CA VAL A 61 14.83 -24.21 17.73
C VAL A 61 14.39 -23.26 18.84
N PHE A 62 15.26 -23.02 19.83
CA PHE A 62 15.01 -22.11 20.97
C PHE A 62 13.63 -22.27 21.62
N ASN A 63 13.14 -23.51 21.78
CA ASN A 63 11.82 -23.81 22.35
C ASN A 63 10.68 -22.96 21.73
N VAL A 64 10.77 -22.71 20.41
CA VAL A 64 9.81 -21.92 19.60
C VAL A 64 9.56 -20.48 20.10
N GLU A 65 10.47 -19.91 20.89
CA GLU A 65 10.37 -18.56 21.44
C GLU A 65 10.17 -17.52 20.34
N PHE A 66 11.01 -17.59 19.29
CA PHE A 66 11.06 -16.65 18.16
C PHE A 66 10.24 -17.08 16.93
N LEU A 67 9.31 -18.02 17.10
CA LEU A 67 8.56 -18.60 15.97
C LEU A 67 7.66 -17.59 15.24
N HIS A 68 7.27 -16.49 15.89
CA HIS A 68 6.36 -15.51 15.30
C HIS A 68 7.05 -14.20 15.00
N MET A 69 7.02 -13.80 13.72
CA MET A 69 7.33 -12.44 13.30
C MET A 69 6.14 -11.83 12.56
N ARG A 70 5.83 -10.57 12.86
CA ARG A 70 4.79 -9.83 12.13
C ARG A 70 5.39 -9.21 10.87
N CYS A 71 4.60 -9.16 9.79
CA CYS A 71 5.05 -8.61 8.52
C CYS A 71 5.27 -7.09 8.63
N ALA A 72 6.54 -6.70 8.60
CA ALA A 72 7.07 -5.36 8.36
C ALA A 72 6.23 -4.49 7.41
N ALA A 73 6.06 -4.95 6.17
CA ALA A 73 5.33 -4.23 5.14
C ALA A 73 3.85 -4.04 5.49
N HIS A 74 3.26 -5.00 6.20
CA HIS A 74 1.88 -4.88 6.66
C HIS A 74 1.75 -3.83 7.78
N ILE A 75 2.67 -3.81 8.75
CA ILE A 75 2.71 -2.79 9.81
C ILE A 75 2.86 -1.40 9.18
N LEU A 76 3.79 -1.24 8.24
CA LEU A 76 3.99 0.02 7.53
C LEU A 76 2.72 0.48 6.80
N ASN A 77 2.04 -0.45 6.12
CA ASN A 77 0.75 -0.19 5.50
C ASN A 77 -0.32 0.27 6.52
N LEU A 78 -0.34 -0.28 7.75
CA LEU A 78 -1.26 0.18 8.80
C LEU A 78 -0.94 1.62 9.23
N VAL A 79 0.33 1.94 9.45
CA VAL A 79 0.78 3.29 9.81
C VAL A 79 0.39 4.31 8.74
N VAL A 80 0.68 4.02 7.47
CA VAL A 80 0.34 4.93 6.37
C VAL A 80 -1.18 5.10 6.22
N LYS A 81 -1.94 4.01 6.32
CA LYS A 81 -3.41 4.08 6.25
C LYS A 81 -4.00 4.92 7.37
N ASP A 82 -3.42 4.86 8.57
CA ASP A 82 -3.87 5.69 9.68
C ASP A 82 -3.56 7.17 9.41
N GLY A 83 -2.34 7.51 9.00
CA GLY A 83 -1.96 8.88 8.64
C GLY A 83 -2.72 9.46 7.43
N LEU A 84 -3.18 8.61 6.50
CA LEU A 84 -4.00 9.05 5.37
C LEU A 84 -5.39 9.55 5.79
N LYS A 85 -5.90 9.19 6.98
CA LYS A 85 -7.21 9.64 7.45
C LYS A 85 -7.30 11.15 7.60
N ASP A 86 -6.19 11.81 7.95
CA ASP A 86 -6.14 13.26 8.15
C ASP A 86 -6.27 14.06 6.84
N VAL A 87 -5.93 13.43 5.70
CA VAL A 87 -5.98 14.04 4.36
C VAL A 87 -7.00 13.35 3.43
N ASP A 88 -7.83 12.46 3.98
CA ASP A 88 -8.68 11.54 3.21
C ASP A 88 -9.66 12.28 2.30
N VAL A 89 -10.24 13.41 2.75
CA VAL A 89 -11.19 14.19 1.96
C VAL A 89 -10.53 14.77 0.70
N SER A 90 -9.33 15.34 0.81
CA SER A 90 -8.62 15.91 -0.35
C SER A 90 -8.16 14.81 -1.30
N ILE A 91 -7.70 13.67 -0.77
CA ILE A 91 -7.36 12.48 -1.56
C ILE A 91 -8.60 11.95 -2.29
N MET A 92 -9.74 11.85 -1.62
CA MET A 92 -11.01 11.43 -2.20
C MET A 92 -11.42 12.35 -3.35
N ARG A 93 -11.35 13.67 -3.18
CA ARG A 93 -11.71 14.63 -4.24
C ARG A 93 -10.78 14.56 -5.44
N VAL A 94 -9.47 14.41 -5.22
CA VAL A 94 -8.50 14.15 -6.31
C VAL A 94 -8.80 12.82 -7.00
N ARG A 95 -9.10 11.76 -6.24
CA ARG A 95 -9.49 10.45 -6.77
C ARG A 95 -10.74 10.55 -7.64
N VAL A 96 -11.75 11.31 -7.24
CA VAL A 96 -12.97 11.55 -8.03
C VAL A 96 -12.64 12.24 -9.36
N ALA A 97 -11.74 13.24 -9.36
CA ALA A 97 -11.27 13.88 -10.59
C ALA A 97 -10.60 12.86 -11.54
N MET A 98 -9.75 11.98 -10.99
CA MET A 98 -9.10 10.91 -11.76
C MET A 98 -10.13 9.91 -12.30
N LYS A 99 -11.12 9.49 -11.49
CA LYS A 99 -12.23 8.59 -11.86
C LYS A 99 -13.15 9.20 -12.92
N PHE A 100 -13.29 10.51 -12.99
CA PHE A 100 -14.06 11.17 -14.05
C PHE A 100 -13.40 11.00 -15.42
N VAL A 101 -12.07 11.14 -15.49
CA VAL A 101 -11.32 11.16 -16.75
C VAL A 101 -10.98 9.75 -17.22
N ARG A 102 -10.45 8.91 -16.34
CA ARG A 102 -9.75 7.67 -16.74
C ARG A 102 -10.62 6.62 -17.44
N PRO A 103 -11.87 6.33 -16.99
CA PRO A 103 -12.68 5.25 -17.55
C PRO A 103 -13.31 5.56 -18.91
N SER A 104 -13.54 6.84 -19.24
CA SER A 104 -14.25 7.23 -20.46
C SER A 104 -13.26 7.70 -21.55
N PRO A 105 -13.22 7.06 -22.73
CA PRO A 105 -12.34 7.47 -23.82
C PRO A 105 -12.57 8.92 -24.27
N ALA A 106 -13.82 9.36 -24.34
CA ALA A 106 -14.18 10.73 -24.74
C ALA A 106 -13.70 11.77 -23.70
N ARG A 107 -13.91 11.50 -22.39
CA ARG A 107 -13.44 12.39 -21.32
C ARG A 107 -11.92 12.40 -21.25
N LEU A 108 -11.27 11.25 -21.45
CA LEU A 108 -9.82 11.14 -21.52
C LEU A 108 -9.25 11.94 -22.70
N GLN A 109 -9.86 11.87 -23.88
CA GLN A 109 -9.42 12.66 -25.04
C GLN A 109 -9.62 14.17 -24.79
N LYS A 110 -10.75 14.56 -24.18
CA LYS A 110 -10.98 15.95 -23.78
C LYS A 110 -9.96 16.43 -22.74
N PHE A 111 -9.57 15.57 -21.81
CA PHE A 111 -8.52 15.88 -20.84
C PHE A 111 -7.14 16.03 -21.50
N LYS A 112 -6.79 15.14 -22.45
CA LYS A 112 -5.53 15.25 -23.22
C LYS A 112 -5.40 16.60 -23.94
N TYR A 113 -6.49 17.12 -24.48
CA TYR A 113 -6.52 18.48 -25.04
C TYR A 113 -6.08 19.54 -24.01
N TYR A 114 -6.53 19.47 -22.76
CA TYR A 114 -6.09 20.39 -21.70
C TYR A 114 -4.65 20.15 -21.24
N VAL A 115 -4.15 18.90 -21.32
CA VAL A 115 -2.74 18.57 -21.06
C VAL A 115 -1.83 19.23 -22.11
N GLU A 116 -2.23 19.18 -23.38
CA GLU A 116 -1.52 19.84 -24.49
C GLU A 116 -1.59 21.37 -24.38
N GLU A 117 -2.76 21.93 -24.07
CA GLU A 117 -2.95 23.38 -23.89
C GLU A 117 -2.05 23.95 -22.77
N GLU A 118 -1.87 23.21 -21.68
CA GLU A 118 -0.98 23.57 -20.56
C GLU A 118 0.50 23.23 -20.81
N ASN A 119 0.86 22.75 -22.02
CA ASN A 119 2.21 22.34 -22.39
C ASN A 119 2.85 21.33 -21.42
N ILE A 120 2.04 20.42 -20.85
CA ILE A 120 2.52 19.41 -19.92
C ILE A 120 3.27 18.33 -20.72
N LYS A 121 4.59 18.27 -20.53
CA LYS A 121 5.48 17.35 -21.28
C LYS A 121 5.28 15.86 -20.95
N CYS A 122 4.61 15.55 -19.83
CA CYS A 122 4.38 14.18 -19.40
C CYS A 122 3.44 13.45 -20.38
N LYS A 123 3.94 12.38 -21.01
CA LYS A 123 3.16 11.51 -21.90
C LYS A 123 2.44 10.36 -21.15
N GLY A 124 2.64 10.28 -19.83
CA GLY A 124 1.98 9.29 -18.99
C GLY A 124 0.46 9.48 -19.00
N LEU A 125 -0.28 8.42 -18.68
CA LEU A 125 -1.72 8.51 -18.45
C LEU A 125 -1.99 8.70 -16.96
N VAL A 126 -3.13 9.32 -16.66
CA VAL A 126 -3.73 9.24 -15.32
C VAL A 126 -3.92 7.77 -14.93
N CYS A 127 -3.55 7.42 -13.70
CA CYS A 127 -3.76 6.08 -13.13
C CYS A 127 -4.77 6.14 -11.97
N LEU A 128 -5.55 5.07 -11.80
CA LEU A 128 -6.46 4.93 -10.66
C LEU A 128 -5.79 4.08 -9.60
N ASP A 129 -6.08 4.39 -8.34
CA ASP A 129 -5.65 3.56 -7.23
C ASP A 129 -6.55 2.35 -7.01
N ILE A 130 -6.02 1.39 -6.26
CA ILE A 130 -6.73 0.29 -5.63
C ILE A 130 -6.89 0.69 -4.17
N GLU A 131 -8.12 1.00 -3.75
CA GLU A 131 -8.42 1.59 -2.42
C GLU A 131 -7.87 0.76 -1.26
N THR A 132 -7.72 -0.56 -1.43
CA THR A 132 -7.16 -1.45 -0.40
C THR A 132 -5.63 -1.43 -0.31
N ARG A 133 -4.92 -0.83 -1.28
CA ARG A 133 -3.45 -0.82 -1.42
C ARG A 133 -2.89 0.60 -1.51
N TRP A 134 -2.39 1.11 -0.40
CA TRP A 134 -1.91 2.49 -0.29
C TRP A 134 -0.80 2.86 -1.31
N ASN A 135 0.08 1.94 -1.70
CA ASN A 135 1.12 2.16 -2.73
C ASN A 135 0.53 2.66 -4.06
N SER A 136 -0.66 2.16 -4.41
CA SER A 136 -1.36 2.59 -5.61
C SER A 136 -2.00 3.97 -5.45
N THR A 137 -2.42 4.33 -4.24
CA THR A 137 -2.88 5.68 -3.89
C THR A 137 -1.72 6.67 -4.01
N TYR A 138 -0.54 6.38 -3.48
CA TYR A 138 0.66 7.20 -3.69
C TYR A 138 0.94 7.40 -5.19
N SER A 139 0.95 6.32 -5.97
CA SER A 139 1.20 6.38 -7.42
C SER A 139 0.16 7.24 -8.16
N MET A 140 -1.12 7.12 -7.79
CA MET A 140 -2.21 7.96 -8.31
C MET A 140 -1.99 9.43 -7.97
N LEU A 141 -1.69 9.77 -6.72
CA LEU A 141 -1.49 11.15 -6.28
C LEU A 141 -0.27 11.79 -6.96
N LYS A 142 0.85 11.06 -7.06
CA LYS A 142 2.05 11.48 -7.79
C LYS A 142 1.73 11.79 -9.26
N SER A 143 0.97 10.91 -9.92
CA SER A 143 0.48 11.14 -11.29
C SER A 143 -0.47 12.34 -11.38
N ALA A 144 -1.42 12.46 -10.45
CA ALA A 144 -2.43 13.51 -10.46
C ALA A 144 -1.83 14.91 -10.33
N LEU A 145 -0.80 15.09 -9.49
CA LEU A 145 -0.12 16.38 -9.32
C LEU A 145 0.57 16.86 -10.59
N VAL A 146 1.14 15.94 -11.40
CA VAL A 146 1.72 16.28 -12.71
C VAL A 146 0.69 16.93 -13.63
N PHE A 147 -0.58 16.52 -13.50
CA PHE A 147 -1.68 17.02 -14.32
C PHE A 147 -2.59 18.04 -13.62
N ARG A 148 -2.20 18.59 -12.47
CA ARG A 148 -3.00 19.56 -11.70
C ARG A 148 -3.53 20.71 -12.55
N LYS A 149 -2.69 21.30 -13.40
CA LYS A 149 -3.08 22.41 -14.28
C LYS A 149 -4.14 22.01 -15.32
N ALA A 150 -4.02 20.81 -15.90
CA ALA A 150 -5.02 20.29 -16.84
C ALA A 150 -6.38 20.05 -16.14
N PHE A 151 -6.38 19.53 -14.91
CA PHE A 151 -7.60 19.40 -14.11
C PHE A 151 -8.22 20.76 -13.75
N LYS A 152 -7.40 21.76 -13.44
CA LYS A 152 -7.86 23.15 -13.22
C LYS A 152 -8.53 23.72 -14.47
N ASN A 153 -7.92 23.55 -15.64
CA ASN A 153 -8.55 23.97 -16.91
C ASN A 153 -9.84 23.22 -17.22
N MET A 154 -9.87 21.90 -16.98
CA MET A 154 -11.08 21.10 -17.17
C MET A 154 -12.21 21.57 -16.25
N LYS A 155 -11.91 21.89 -14.98
CA LYS A 155 -12.86 22.48 -14.04
C LYS A 155 -13.41 23.82 -14.54
N THR A 156 -12.57 24.69 -15.08
CA THR A 156 -12.99 26.02 -15.54
C THR A 156 -13.77 25.96 -16.87
N LYS A 157 -13.34 25.10 -17.81
CA LYS A 157 -13.78 25.15 -19.21
C LYS A 157 -14.76 24.04 -19.60
N TYR A 158 -14.95 23.00 -18.78
CA TYR A 158 -15.78 21.84 -19.14
C TYR A 158 -16.94 21.62 -18.16
N ILE A 159 -18.12 22.13 -18.52
CA ILE A 159 -19.34 22.11 -17.71
C ILE A 159 -19.73 20.69 -17.21
N PRO A 160 -19.65 19.61 -18.03
CA PRO A 160 -19.99 18.27 -17.54
C PRO A 160 -19.14 17.82 -16.34
N TYR A 161 -17.86 18.22 -16.29
CA TYR A 161 -16.98 17.92 -15.15
C TYR A 161 -17.48 18.61 -13.88
N THR A 162 -17.73 19.92 -13.93
CA THR A 162 -18.17 20.65 -12.74
C THR A 162 -19.55 20.20 -12.25
N LYS A 163 -20.47 19.88 -13.17
CA LYS A 163 -21.81 19.40 -12.82
C LYS A 163 -21.77 18.03 -12.12
N GLU A 164 -21.01 17.07 -12.65
CA GLU A 164 -20.93 15.72 -12.09
C GLU A 164 -20.20 15.71 -10.74
N LEU A 165 -19.07 16.42 -10.63
CA LEU A 165 -18.30 16.43 -9.38
C LEU A 165 -19.02 17.19 -8.24
N ARG A 166 -19.90 18.15 -8.55
CA ARG A 166 -20.76 18.78 -7.53
C ARG A 166 -21.75 17.79 -6.90
N GLN A 167 -22.21 16.78 -7.65
CA GLN A 167 -23.12 15.77 -7.13
C GLN A 167 -22.45 14.79 -6.16
N VAL A 168 -21.11 14.67 -6.23
CA VAL A 168 -20.31 13.71 -5.45
C VAL A 168 -19.60 14.38 -4.25
N GLY A 169 -19.93 15.63 -3.92
CA GLY A 169 -19.35 16.33 -2.76
C GLY A 169 -18.33 17.42 -3.09
N SER A 170 -18.40 17.98 -4.30
CA SER A 170 -17.60 19.06 -4.89
C SER A 170 -16.36 18.64 -5.67
N ALA A 171 -16.05 19.40 -6.73
CA ALA A 171 -14.80 19.25 -7.47
C ALA A 171 -13.62 19.73 -6.60
N SER A 172 -12.49 19.01 -6.66
CA SER A 172 -11.26 19.41 -5.97
C SER A 172 -10.90 20.87 -6.26
N ASP A 173 -10.54 21.60 -5.22
CA ASP A 173 -10.08 22.99 -5.30
C ASP A 173 -8.57 23.08 -5.06
N ASP A 174 -8.03 24.30 -5.15
CA ASP A 174 -6.58 24.50 -5.03
C ASP A 174 -6.05 24.05 -3.65
N GLU A 175 -6.84 24.17 -2.58
CA GLU A 175 -6.48 23.72 -1.23
C GLU A 175 -6.34 22.19 -1.17
N ASP A 176 -7.25 21.45 -1.80
CA ASP A 176 -7.15 19.99 -1.89
C ASP A 176 -5.86 19.55 -2.58
N TRP A 177 -5.50 20.21 -3.69
CA TRP A 177 -4.27 19.92 -4.42
C TRP A 177 -3.02 20.32 -3.65
N ASP A 178 -3.06 21.42 -2.88
CA ASP A 178 -1.96 21.87 -2.03
C ASP A 178 -1.72 20.91 -0.86
N LYS A 179 -2.79 20.42 -0.21
CA LYS A 179 -2.69 19.37 0.82
C LYS A 179 -2.08 18.09 0.27
N VAL A 180 -2.53 17.62 -0.89
CA VAL A 180 -1.96 16.44 -1.56
C VAL A 180 -0.48 16.67 -1.91
N ALA A 181 -0.13 17.85 -2.43
CA ALA A 181 1.25 18.18 -2.76
C ALA A 181 2.16 18.24 -1.54
N CYS A 182 1.66 18.79 -0.43
CA CYS A 182 2.36 18.84 0.85
C CYS A 182 2.55 17.44 1.45
N PHE A 183 1.55 16.56 1.31
CA PHE A 183 1.59 15.22 1.90
C PHE A 183 2.38 14.21 1.07
N LEU A 184 2.53 14.42 -0.24
CA LEU A 184 3.16 13.45 -1.14
C LEU A 184 4.62 13.10 -0.78
N PRO A 185 5.50 14.04 -0.38
CA PRO A 185 6.86 13.71 0.07
C PRO A 185 6.90 12.76 1.28
N PHE A 186 5.96 12.91 2.23
CA PHE A 186 5.84 11.99 3.36
C PHE A 186 5.50 10.57 2.88
N LEU A 187 4.55 10.45 1.95
CA LEU A 187 4.19 9.16 1.36
C LEU A 187 5.33 8.52 0.54
N GLU A 188 6.18 9.34 -0.08
CA GLU A 188 7.32 8.86 -0.87
C GLU A 188 8.33 8.11 0.01
N ILE A 189 8.61 8.59 1.22
CA ILE A 189 9.48 7.90 2.19
C ILE A 189 8.96 6.48 2.43
N PHE A 190 7.68 6.35 2.80
CA PHE A 190 7.10 5.03 3.07
C PHE A 190 7.06 4.14 1.83
N TYR A 191 6.95 4.74 0.64
CA TYR A 191 6.77 4.01 -0.61
C TYR A 191 8.08 3.32 -0.97
N GLU A 192 9.19 4.07 -0.88
CA GLU A 192 10.54 3.55 -1.04
C GLU A 192 10.85 2.48 0.02
N THR A 193 10.47 2.71 1.28
CA THR A 193 10.65 1.70 2.35
C THR A 193 9.86 0.42 2.07
N THR A 194 8.63 0.53 1.55
CA THR A 194 7.84 -0.65 1.16
C THR A 194 8.45 -1.40 -0.01
N LEU A 195 9.00 -0.68 -0.99
CA LEU A 195 9.73 -1.31 -2.09
C LEU A 195 10.92 -2.11 -1.57
N ARG A 196 11.69 -1.57 -0.62
CA ARG A 196 12.82 -2.28 0.02
C ARG A 196 12.38 -3.53 0.77
N PHE A 197 11.27 -3.48 1.52
CA PHE A 197 10.72 -4.67 2.21
C PHE A 197 10.19 -5.73 1.25
N SER A 198 9.75 -5.34 0.06
CA SER A 198 9.16 -6.24 -0.93
C SER A 198 10.19 -6.92 -1.83
N ILE A 199 11.49 -6.67 -1.63
CA ILE A 199 12.57 -7.30 -2.41
C ILE A 199 12.67 -8.77 -2.01
N SER A 200 12.58 -9.67 -2.99
CA SER A 200 12.68 -11.12 -2.80
C SER A 200 14.03 -11.71 -3.20
N ARG A 201 14.97 -10.88 -3.68
CA ARG A 201 16.26 -11.31 -4.26
C ARG A 201 17.44 -11.28 -3.27
N TYR A 202 17.29 -10.56 -2.16
CA TYR A 202 18.31 -10.44 -1.10
C TYR A 202 17.64 -10.57 0.26
N VAL A 203 18.43 -10.86 1.29
CA VAL A 203 17.93 -10.95 2.68
C VAL A 203 17.55 -9.54 3.14
N THR A 204 16.28 -9.36 3.51
CA THR A 204 15.73 -8.08 4.00
C THR A 204 15.43 -8.10 5.50
N ASN A 205 15.48 -9.28 6.13
CA ASN A 205 15.02 -9.45 7.51
C ASN A 205 15.99 -8.81 8.54
N ASN A 206 17.28 -8.73 8.22
CA ASN A 206 18.29 -8.08 9.06
C ASN A 206 18.32 -6.56 8.91
N THR A 207 17.82 -6.01 7.80
CA THR A 207 17.85 -4.56 7.54
C THR A 207 16.53 -3.86 7.90
N PHE A 208 15.46 -4.60 8.20
CA PHE A 208 14.14 -4.03 8.50
C PHE A 208 14.15 -2.96 9.59
N VAL A 209 14.87 -3.21 10.70
CA VAL A 209 14.97 -2.25 11.82
C VAL A 209 15.66 -0.97 11.38
N GLU A 210 16.75 -1.09 10.61
CA GLU A 210 17.51 0.05 10.08
C GLU A 210 16.64 0.87 9.11
N GLU A 211 15.91 0.21 8.23
CA GLU A 211 15.02 0.85 7.25
C GLU A 211 13.87 1.62 7.92
N ILE A 212 13.23 1.05 8.95
CA ILE A 212 12.24 1.77 9.76
C ILE A 212 12.89 2.97 10.46
N TYR A 213 14.05 2.77 11.06
CA TYR A 213 14.75 3.82 11.79
C TYR A 213 15.12 5.00 10.87
N VAL A 214 15.67 4.71 9.69
CA VAL A 214 16.00 5.71 8.66
C VAL A 214 14.73 6.45 8.19
N SER A 215 13.64 5.72 7.95
CA SER A 215 12.35 6.33 7.59
C SER A 215 11.87 7.29 8.69
N GLY A 216 11.99 6.89 9.96
CA GLY A 216 11.66 7.72 11.12
C GLY A 216 12.48 9.00 11.22
N ILE A 217 13.79 8.92 10.95
CA ILE A 217 14.67 10.10 10.90
C ILE A 217 14.23 11.05 9.78
N GLN A 218 14.00 10.53 8.57
CA GLN A 218 13.58 11.35 7.42
C GLN A 218 12.27 12.09 7.69
N LEU A 219 11.30 11.41 8.31
CA LEU A 219 10.04 12.03 8.74
C LEU A 219 10.27 13.12 9.78
N THR A 220 11.15 12.87 10.76
CA THR A 220 11.46 13.84 11.82
C THR A 220 12.09 15.10 11.24
N VAL A 221 13.02 14.96 10.29
CA VAL A 221 13.62 16.10 9.59
C VAL A 221 12.56 16.90 8.84
N MET A 222 11.69 16.23 8.07
CA MET A 222 10.61 16.91 7.31
C MET A 222 9.59 17.64 8.20
N LEU A 223 9.33 17.18 9.42
CA LEU A 223 8.38 17.82 10.33
C LEU A 223 8.95 19.06 11.04
N ILE A 224 10.28 19.22 11.05
CA ILE A 224 10.98 20.29 11.77
C ILE A 224 11.48 21.39 10.80
N THR A 225 11.46 21.14 9.49
CA THR A 225 11.82 22.09 8.41
C THR A 225 10.60 22.63 7.70
#